data_AF-K1XIV4-F1
#
_entry.id   AF-K1XIV4-F1
#
_cell.length_a   1.000
_cell.length_b   1.000
_cell.length_c   1.000
_cell.angle_alpha   90.00
_cell.angle_beta   90.00
_cell.angle_gamma   90.00
#
_symmetry.space_group_name_H-M   'P 1'
#
loop_
_entity.id
_entity.type
_entity.pdbx_description
1 polymer ?
#
loop_
_entity_poly.entity_id
_entity_poly.type
_entity_poly.pdbx_seq_one_letter_code
_entity_poly.pdbx_strand_id
1 'polypeptide(L)'
;MNTLFEIIKWIFFFLTVVVGIVLLRGSVIFGPEYQLLIKQILMPGYLVFCGTMFWYIVARIQLGYEEDHPHQNKIYARSFIFGVVLGVILAVGYMFI
;
A
#
# COMPACT_ATOMS: atom_id res chain seq x y z
N MET A 1 -7.11 4.62 15.82
CA MET A 1 -6.67 3.89 14.61
C MET A 1 -7.61 4.08 13.42
N ASN A 2 -8.93 4.19 13.60
CA ASN A 2 -9.87 4.36 12.48
C ASN A 2 -9.53 5.54 11.53
N THR A 3 -9.29 6.74 12.06
CA THR A 3 -8.91 7.93 11.27
C THR A 3 -7.59 7.72 10.52
N LEU A 4 -6.63 7.02 11.12
CA LEU A 4 -5.33 6.74 10.53
C LEU A 4 -5.48 5.78 9.33
N PHE A 5 -6.35 4.76 9.43
CA PHE A 5 -6.66 3.86 8.33
C PHE A 5 -7.48 4.49 7.22
N GLU A 6 -8.37 5.44 7.52
CA GLU A 6 -9.04 6.23 6.49
C GLU A 6 -8.06 7.09 5.71
N ILE A 7 -7.13 7.75 6.39
CA ILE A 7 -6.06 8.52 5.74
C ILE A 7 -5.20 7.60 4.87
N ILE A 8 -4.79 6.43 5.39
CA ILE A 8 -4.03 5.44 4.60
C ILE A 8 -4.82 4.97 3.38
N LYS A 9 -6.13 4.74 3.50
CA LYS A 9 -7.01 4.36 2.37
C LYS A 9 -7.04 5.43 1.28
N TRP A 10 -7.22 6.69 1.67
CA TRP A 10 -7.23 7.82 0.75
C TRP A 10 -5.88 8.00 0.06
N ILE A 11 -4.79 7.93 0.82
CA ILE A 11 -3.43 7.97 0.28
C ILE A 11 -3.20 6.81 -0.69
N PHE A 12 -3.57 5.60 -0.31
CA PHE A 12 -3.43 4.42 -1.17
C PHE A 12 -4.21 4.59 -2.48
N PHE A 13 -5.47 5.00 -2.41
CA PHE A 13 -6.29 5.21 -3.60
C PHE A 13 -5.67 6.25 -4.54
N PHE A 14 -5.23 7.39 -4.00
CA PHE A 14 -4.54 8.41 -4.76
C PHE A 14 -3.25 7.87 -5.41
N LEU A 15 -2.44 7.13 -4.64
CA LEU A 15 -1.17 6.57 -5.10
C LEU A 15 -1.40 5.49 -6.18
N THR A 16 -2.46 4.69 -6.07
CA THR A 16 -2.89 3.72 -7.10
C THR A 16 -3.23 4.43 -8.42
N VAL A 17 -3.97 5.53 -8.36
CA VAL A 17 -4.31 6.32 -9.54
C VAL A 17 -3.04 6.90 -10.18
N VAL A 18 -2.14 7.49 -9.38
CA VAL A 18 -0.87 8.04 -9.87
C VAL A 18 0.00 6.95 -10.50
N VAL A 19 0.15 5.79 -9.85
CA VAL A 19 0.88 4.64 -10.40
C VAL A 19 0.26 4.16 -11.70
N GLY A 20 -1.07 4.06 -11.78
CA GLY A 20 -1.78 3.70 -13.00
C GLY A 20 -1.49 4.65 -14.16
N ILE A 21 -1.52 5.96 -13.91
CA ILE A 21 -1.19 6.99 -14.91
C ILE A 21 0.27 6.89 -15.35
N VAL A 22 1.20 6.78 -14.40
CA VAL A 22 2.64 6.67 -14.66
C VAL A 22 2.99 5.39 -15.42
N LEU A 23 2.31 4.27 -15.16
CA LEU A 23 2.54 3.02 -15.88
C LEU A 23 1.93 3.03 -17.30
N LEU A 24 0.72 3.55 -17.47
CA LEU A 24 0.01 3.51 -18.76
C LEU A 24 0.47 4.59 -19.74
N ARG A 25 0.81 5.78 -19.24
CA ARG A 25 1.09 6.97 -20.07
C ARG A 25 2.35 7.73 -19.65
N GLY A 26 3.08 7.27 -18.64
CA GLY A 26 4.26 7.98 -18.12
C GLY A 26 5.36 8.22 -19.15
N SER A 27 5.54 7.33 -20.13
CA SER A 27 6.53 7.48 -21.20
C SER A 27 6.26 8.69 -22.09
N VAL A 28 4.98 9.02 -22.31
CA VAL A 28 4.54 10.13 -23.15
C VAL A 28 4.55 11.45 -22.39
N ILE A 29 4.28 11.42 -21.08
CA ILE A 29 4.15 12.62 -20.25
C ILE A 29 5.51 13.11 -19.71
N PHE A 30 6.36 12.19 -19.26
CA PHE A 30 7.62 12.51 -18.58
C PHE A 30 8.86 12.17 -19.43
N GLY A 31 8.70 11.42 -20.51
CA GLY A 31 9.81 10.87 -21.28
C GLY A 31 10.36 9.57 -20.67
N PRO A 32 11.01 8.72 -21.49
CA PRO A 32 11.39 7.35 -21.11
C PRO A 32 12.42 7.30 -19.97
N GLU A 33 13.36 8.25 -19.91
CA GLU A 33 14.40 8.29 -18.87
C GLU A 33 13.84 8.63 -17.49
N TYR A 34 12.99 9.65 -17.40
CA TYR A 34 12.35 10.06 -16.15
C TYR A 34 11.30 9.06 -15.69
N GLN A 35 10.59 8.41 -16.62
CA GLN A 35 9.64 7.36 -16.26
C GLN A 35 10.32 6.19 -15.55
N LEU A 36 11.52 5.78 -16.00
CA LEU A 36 12.27 4.69 -15.38
C LEU A 36 12.63 5.03 -13.92
N LEU A 37 13.18 6.23 -13.69
CA LEU A 37 13.53 6.73 -12.36
C LEU A 37 12.30 6.83 -11.43
N ILE A 38 11.21 7.41 -11.93
CA ILE A 38 9.97 7.54 -11.17
C ILE A 38 9.44 6.15 -10.82
N LYS A 39 9.42 5.21 -11.77
CA LYS A 39 8.93 3.85 -11.56
C LYS A 39 9.77 3.10 -10.52
N GLN A 40 11.08 3.31 -10.50
CA GLN A 40 11.99 2.65 -9.56
C GLN A 40 11.80 3.09 -8.10
N ILE A 41 11.32 4.32 -7.86
CA ILE A 41 11.01 4.83 -6.51
C ILE A 41 9.53 4.60 -6.16
N LEU A 42 8.64 4.87 -7.11
CA LEU A 42 7.20 4.85 -6.91
C LEU A 42 6.69 3.42 -6.72
N MET A 43 7.21 2.45 -7.47
CA MET A 43 6.75 1.06 -7.40
C MET A 43 7.08 0.36 -6.07
N PRO A 44 8.30 0.44 -5.50
CA PRO A 44 8.55 -0.13 -4.18
C PRO A 44 7.70 0.55 -3.09
N GLY A 45 7.53 1.87 -3.14
CA GLY A 45 6.62 2.58 -2.24
C GLY A 45 5.18 2.06 -2.35
N TYR A 46 4.68 1.90 -3.58
CA TYR A 46 3.35 1.35 -3.85
C TYR A 46 3.19 -0.10 -3.37
N LEU A 47 4.21 -0.95 -3.53
CA LEU A 47 4.20 -2.34 -3.05
C LEU A 47 4.11 -2.42 -1.52
N VAL A 48 4.78 -1.52 -0.80
CA VAL A 48 4.61 -1.43 0.66
C VAL A 48 3.17 -1.10 1.02
N PHE A 49 2.58 -0.10 0.35
CA PHE A 49 1.18 0.26 0.58
C PHE A 49 0.20 -0.89 0.23
N CYS A 50 0.42 -1.60 -0.88
CA CYS A 50 -0.36 -2.78 -1.24
C CYS A 50 -0.33 -3.85 -0.13
N GLY A 51 0.84 -4.16 0.42
CA GLY A 51 0.98 -5.10 1.53
C GLY A 51 0.21 -4.65 2.78
N THR A 52 0.29 -3.37 3.12
CA THR A 52 -0.47 -2.80 4.27
C THR A 52 -1.98 -2.86 4.06
N MET A 53 -2.48 -2.55 2.87
CA MET A 53 -3.92 -2.58 2.59
C MET A 53 -4.47 -4.00 2.52
N PHE A 54 -3.71 -4.95 1.98
CA PHE A 54 -4.10 -6.36 1.98
C PHE A 54 -4.34 -6.86 3.42
N TRP A 55 -3.38 -6.64 4.31
CA TRP A 55 -3.52 -7.05 5.71
C TRP A 55 -4.54 -6.22 6.50
N TYR A 56 -4.79 -4.97 6.12
CA TYR A 56 -5.90 -4.20 6.66
C TYR A 56 -7.26 -4.83 6.32
N ILE A 57 -7.45 -5.29 5.08
CA ILE A 57 -8.67 -6.00 4.66
C ILE A 57 -8.83 -7.30 5.46
N VAL A 58 -7.75 -8.07 5.63
CA VAL A 58 -7.75 -9.29 6.46
C VAL A 58 -8.12 -8.97 7.92
N ALA A 59 -7.58 -7.89 8.49
CA ALA A 59 -7.92 -7.44 9.84
C ALA A 59 -9.41 -7.09 9.97
N ARG A 60 -9.97 -6.41 8.95
CA ARG A 60 -11.40 -6.07 8.89
C ARG A 60 -12.30 -7.29 8.81
N ILE A 61 -11.91 -8.29 8.02
CA ILE A 61 -12.64 -9.56 7.93
C ILE A 61 -12.59 -10.31 9.26
N GLN A 62 -11.41 -10.35 9.90
CA GLN A 62 -11.21 -11.05 11.17
C GLN A 62 -11.95 -10.40 12.35
N LEU A 63 -12.07 -9.07 12.35
CA LEU A 63 -12.82 -8.33 13.35
C LEU A 63 -14.33 -8.41 13.15
N GLY A 64 -14.82 -8.97 12.04
CA GLY A 64 -16.25 -8.89 11.71
C GLY A 64 -16.74 -7.44 11.56
N TYR A 65 -18.03 -7.27 11.27
CA TYR A 65 -18.64 -5.95 11.13
C TYR A 65 -18.99 -5.30 12.49
N GLU A 66 -18.75 -6.00 13.61
CA GLU A 66 -19.10 -5.51 14.94
C GLU A 66 -18.00 -4.60 15.51
N GLU A 67 -18.40 -3.38 15.87
CA GLU A 67 -17.48 -2.27 16.16
C GLU A 67 -16.81 -2.36 17.53
N ASP A 68 -17.26 -3.25 18.42
CA ASP A 68 -16.83 -3.29 19.83
C ASP A 68 -16.10 -4.58 20.19
N HIS A 69 -14.90 -4.75 19.63
CA HIS A 69 -13.97 -5.77 20.13
C HIS A 69 -12.91 -5.10 21.04
N PRO A 70 -12.76 -5.56 22.30
CA PRO A 70 -11.81 -4.99 23.27
C PRO A 70 -10.34 -5.09 22.83
N HIS A 71 -10.05 -5.73 21.69
CA HIS A 71 -8.72 -5.92 21.13
C HIS A 71 -8.56 -5.40 19.69
N GLN A 72 -9.49 -4.58 19.16
CA GLN A 72 -9.41 -4.05 17.78
C GLN A 72 -8.07 -3.39 17.47
N ASN A 73 -7.61 -2.46 18.31
CA ASN A 73 -6.33 -1.76 18.09
C ASN A 73 -5.15 -2.73 18.00
N LYS A 74 -5.16 -3.81 18.80
CA LYS A 74 -4.09 -4.80 18.82
C LYS A 74 -4.08 -5.63 17.53
N ILE A 75 -5.25 -5.97 17.01
CA ILE A 75 -5.41 -6.69 15.74
C ILE A 75 -4.97 -5.81 14.57
N TYR A 76 -5.43 -4.56 14.53
CA TYR A 76 -5.00 -3.62 13.49
C TYR A 76 -3.50 -3.32 13.52
N ALA A 77 -2.90 -3.14 14.70
CA ALA A 77 -1.47 -2.90 14.83
C ALA A 77 -0.66 -4.11 14.34
N ARG A 78 -1.09 -5.32 14.73
CA ARG A 78 -0.48 -6.57 14.27
C ARG A 78 -0.56 -6.69 12.76
N SER A 79 -1.76 -6.53 12.18
CA SER A 79 -1.96 -6.61 10.73
C SER A 79 -1.21 -5.53 9.97
N PHE A 80 -1.10 -4.32 10.51
CA PHE A 80 -0.28 -3.27 9.92
C PHE A 80 1.19 -3.67 9.85
N ILE A 81 1.75 -4.23 10.94
CA ILE A 81 3.13 -4.70 10.96
C ILE A 81 3.35 -5.82 9.92
N PHE A 82 2.46 -6.82 9.89
CA PHE A 82 2.55 -7.90 8.88
C PHE A 82 2.43 -7.34 7.45
N GLY A 83 1.56 -6.35 7.25
CA GLY A 83 1.40 -5.67 5.97
C GLY A 83 2.62 -4.90 5.52
N VAL A 84 3.25 -4.14 6.42
CA VAL A 84 4.50 -3.43 6.13
C VAL A 84 5.60 -4.44 5.82
N VAL A 85 5.76 -5.49 6.63
CA VAL A 85 6.81 -6.51 6.42
C VAL A 85 6.64 -7.20 5.06
N LEU A 86 5.43 -7.67 4.75
CA LEU A 86 5.12 -8.29 3.45
C LEU A 86 5.37 -7.32 2.30
N GLY A 87 4.92 -6.08 2.45
CA GLY A 87 5.10 -5.02 1.46
C GLY A 87 6.57 -4.66 1.21
N VAL A 88 7.39 -4.63 2.26
CA VAL A 88 8.85 -4.43 2.16
C VAL A 88 9.51 -5.61 1.46
N ILE A 89 9.13 -6.85 1.77
CA ILE A 89 9.65 -8.04 1.07
C ILE A 89 9.35 -7.96 -0.42
N LEU A 90 8.12 -7.58 -0.80
CA LEU A 90 7.73 -7.38 -2.20
C LEU A 90 8.52 -6.25 -2.86
N ALA A 91 8.68 -5.11 -2.18
CA ALA A 91 9.44 -3.98 -2.69
C ALA A 91 10.91 -4.32 -2.92
N VAL A 92 11.53 -5.03 -1.98
CA VAL A 92 12.91 -5.52 -2.09
C VAL A 92 13.02 -6.52 -3.23
N GLY A 93 12.11 -7.50 -3.33
CA GLY A 93 12.08 -8.45 -4.44
C GLY A 93 11.98 -7.77 -5.80
N TYR A 94 11.17 -6.72 -5.92
CA TYR A 94 11.06 -5.92 -7.14
C TYR A 94 12.35 -5.15 -7.49
N MET A 95 13.13 -4.70 -6.50
CA MET A 95 14.41 -4.02 -6.78
C MET A 95 15.52 -4.97 -7.24
N PHE A 96 15.42 -6.25 -6.91
CA PHE A 96 16.42 -7.28 -7.26
C PHE A 96 16.07 -8.09 -8.52
N ILE A 97 14.89 -7.90 -9.10
CA ILE A 97 14.42 -8.48 -10.37
C ILE A 97 14.62 -7.47 -11.49
#